data_AF-A0AAW2D1M3-F1
#
_entry.id   AF-A0AAW2D1M3-F1
#
_cell.length_a   1.000
_cell.length_b   1.000
_cell.length_c   1.000
_cell.angle_alpha   90.00
_cell.angle_beta   90.00
_cell.angle_gamma   90.00
#
_symmetry.space_group_name_H-M   'P 1'
#
loop_
_entity.id
_entity.type
_entity.pdbx_description
1 polymer ?
#
loop_
_entity_poly.entity_id
_entity_poly.type
_entity_poly.pdbx_seq_one_letter_code
_entity_poly.pdbx_strand_id
1 'polypeptide(L)'
;MIGSVKGINGGKVMQLVTCHRTLFPYLLYSCHSVPKVRVYEMDILDPNSKAKINHGVASCHMHTSDSNPNHAELTMASGPGQIKACHWLFENHLIWTVAD
;
A
#
# COMPACT_ATOMS: atom_id res chain seq x y z
N MET A 1 5.60 15.99 5.83
CA MET A 1 6.72 15.27 6.50
C MET A 1 6.16 13.99 7.12
N ILE A 2 6.95 12.91 7.20
CA ILE A 2 6.50 11.67 7.86
C ILE A 2 6.84 11.73 9.35
N GLY A 3 5.85 11.43 10.19
CA GLY A 3 5.96 11.37 11.63
C GLY A 3 6.22 9.94 12.12
N SER A 4 5.43 9.49 13.10
CA SER A 4 5.50 8.12 13.62
C SER A 4 5.24 7.12 12.50
N VAL A 5 5.96 5.99 12.51
CA VAL A 5 5.78 4.88 11.54
C VAL A 5 5.68 3.58 12.32
N LYS A 6 4.61 2.82 12.08
CA LYS A 6 4.36 1.50 12.65
C LYS A 6 4.21 0.48 11.52
N GLY A 7 5.01 -0.58 11.56
CA GLY A 7 4.84 -1.72 10.65
C GLY A 7 3.80 -2.69 11.19
N ILE A 8 2.86 -3.09 10.34
CA ILE A 8 1.88 -4.14 10.65
C ILE A 8 2.56 -5.51 10.65
N ASN A 9 2.10 -6.44 11.49
CA ASN A 9 2.69 -7.75 11.76
C ASN A 9 4.18 -7.64 12.15
N GLY A 10 4.51 -6.67 13.00
CA GLY A 10 5.89 -6.35 13.38
C GLY A 10 6.78 -5.93 12.20
N GLY A 11 6.19 -5.44 11.10
CA GLY A 11 6.90 -5.04 9.88
C GLY A 11 7.43 -6.20 9.03
N LYS A 12 6.98 -7.43 9.28
CA LYS A 12 7.39 -8.61 8.52
C LYS A 12 6.81 -8.59 7.10
N VAL A 13 7.51 -9.26 6.18
CA VAL A 13 6.99 -9.51 4.85
C VAL A 13 5.84 -10.52 4.97
N MET A 14 4.71 -10.22 4.35
CA MET A 14 3.52 -11.06 4.39
C MET A 14 2.84 -11.18 3.03
N GLN A 15 1.85 -12.06 2.95
CA GLN A 15 0.84 -12.08 1.91
C GLN A 15 -0.44 -11.48 2.47
N LEU A 16 -1.12 -10.64 1.68
CA LEU A 16 -2.37 -9.98 2.07
C LEU A 16 -3.36 -9.95 0.91
N VAL A 17 -4.59 -9.55 1.21
CA VAL A 17 -5.60 -9.25 0.18
C VAL A 17 -5.79 -7.74 0.10
N THR A 18 -5.64 -7.17 -1.09
CA THR A 18 -6.01 -5.77 -1.37
C THR A 18 -7.30 -5.76 -2.18
N CYS A 19 -8.17 -4.78 -1.92
CA CYS A 19 -9.43 -4.59 -2.62
C CYS A 19 -9.54 -3.14 -3.10
N HIS A 20 -9.84 -2.98 -4.37
CA HIS A 20 -9.94 -1.69 -5.04
C HIS A 20 -11.39 -1.45 -5.43
N ARG A 21 -11.90 -0.25 -5.14
CA ARG A 21 -13.22 0.15 -5.61
C ARG A 21 -13.20 0.24 -7.13
N THR A 22 -14.09 -0.49 -7.80
CA THR A 22 -14.25 -0.43 -9.25
C THR A 22 -15.45 0.43 -9.61
N LEU A 23 -15.38 1.13 -10.73
CA LEU A 23 -16.51 1.89 -11.26
C LEU A 23 -17.58 0.91 -11.76
N PHE A 24 -18.67 0.76 -11.01
CA PHE A 24 -19.79 -0.12 -11.34
C PHE A 24 -21.11 0.52 -10.85
N PRO A 25 -22.29 0.16 -11.40
CA PRO A 25 -23.59 0.72 -10.97
C PRO A 25 -23.96 0.54 -9.49
N TYR A 26 -23.21 -0.28 -8.76
CA TYR A 26 -23.32 -0.48 -7.32
C TYR A 26 -21.93 -0.59 -6.69
N LEU A 27 -21.84 -0.49 -5.35
CA LEU A 27 -20.57 -0.59 -4.63
C LEU A 27 -19.96 -1.98 -4.85
N LEU A 28 -18.86 -2.02 -5.59
CA LEU A 28 -18.11 -3.23 -5.91
C LEU A 28 -16.62 -3.04 -5.62
N TYR A 29 -16.05 -4.03 -4.94
CA TYR A 29 -14.64 -4.13 -4.64
C TYR A 29 -14.02 -5.28 -5.43
N SER A 30 -13.05 -4.96 -6.29
CA SER A 30 -12.23 -5.97 -6.96
C SER A 30 -11.04 -6.29 -6.06
N CYS A 31 -11.01 -7.52 -5.54
CA CYS A 31 -9.98 -7.97 -4.61
C CYS A 31 -9.00 -8.93 -5.27
N HIS A 32 -7.73 -8.85 -4.87
CA HIS A 32 -6.70 -9.80 -5.27
C HIS A 32 -5.67 -10.01 -4.18
N SER A 33 -5.05 -11.19 -4.19
CA SER A 33 -3.96 -11.52 -3.27
C SER A 33 -2.66 -10.90 -3.77
N VAL A 34 -1.91 -10.27 -2.86
CA VAL A 34 -0.60 -9.69 -3.15
C VAL A 34 0.45 -10.41 -2.31
N PRO A 35 1.38 -11.14 -2.94
CA PRO A 35 2.47 -11.80 -2.22
C PRO A 35 3.59 -10.79 -1.89
N LYS A 36 4.36 -11.09 -0.84
CA LYS A 36 5.62 -10.39 -0.50
C LYS A 36 5.47 -8.88 -0.33
N VAL A 37 4.60 -8.45 0.56
CA VAL A 37 4.39 -7.03 0.88
C VAL A 37 4.67 -6.71 2.34
N ARG A 38 4.87 -5.42 2.62
CA ARG A 38 4.87 -4.85 3.97
C ARG A 38 3.87 -3.71 4.04
N VAL A 39 3.19 -3.58 5.16
CA VAL A 39 2.20 -2.53 5.40
C VAL A 39 2.66 -1.66 6.57
N TYR A 40 2.48 -0.36 6.41
CA TYR A 40 2.88 0.65 7.39
C TYR A 40 1.74 1.61 7.66
N GLU A 41 1.47 1.87 8.93
CA GLU A 41 0.68 3.00 9.40
C GLU A 41 1.62 4.13 9.78
N MET A 42 1.30 5.36 9.40
CA MET A 42 2.14 6.50 9.76
C MET A 42 1.39 7.81 9.84
N ASP A 43 1.92 8.72 10.64
CA ASP A 43 1.40 10.08 10.73
C ASP A 43 1.99 10.94 9.60
N ILE A 44 1.11 11.67 8.94
CA ILE A 44 1.48 12.69 7.95
C ILE A 44 1.43 14.03 8.68
N LEU A 45 2.54 14.75 8.67
CA LEU A 45 2.72 16.01 9.37
C LEU A 45 2.84 17.17 8.39
N ASP A 46 2.27 18.32 8.76
CA ASP A 46 2.52 19.59 8.09
C ASP A 46 4.04 19.91 8.13
N PRO A 47 4.65 20.28 6.99
CA PRO A 47 6.10 20.47 6.93
C PRO A 47 6.60 21.60 7.83
N ASN A 48 5.79 22.63 8.08
CA ASN A 48 6.19 23.85 8.79
C ASN A 48 5.87 23.74 10.28
N SER A 49 4.60 23.55 10.62
CA SER A 49 4.09 23.51 12.00
C SER A 49 4.36 22.19 12.72
N LYS A 50 4.71 21.13 11.98
CA LYS A 50 4.82 19.74 12.47
C LYS A 50 3.53 19.17 13.05
N ALA A 51 2.41 19.89 12.94
CA ALA A 51 1.10 19.39 13.36
C ALA A 51 0.74 18.15 12.53
N LYS A 52 0.12 17.16 13.18
CA LYS A 52 -0.43 15.99 12.48
C LYS A 52 -1.61 16.43 11.61
N ILE A 53 -1.47 16.25 10.31
CA ILE A 53 -2.50 16.57 9.32
C ILE A 53 -3.28 15.36 8.86
N ASN A 54 -2.69 14.16 8.95
CA ASN A 54 -3.38 12.92 8.60
C ASN A 54 -2.74 11.69 9.24
N HIS A 55 -3.45 10.57 9.18
CA HIS A 55 -2.95 9.23 9.48
C HIS A 55 -3.12 8.37 8.22
N GLY A 56 -2.01 7.91 7.67
CA GLY A 56 -1.97 7.22 6.39
C GLY A 56 -1.54 5.77 6.53
N VAL A 57 -2.00 4.94 5.59
CA VAL A 57 -1.54 3.57 5.41
C VAL A 57 -0.77 3.51 4.09
N ALA A 58 0.40 2.88 4.10
CA ALA A 58 1.18 2.59 2.89
C ALA A 58 1.42 1.09 2.75
N SER A 59 1.35 0.61 1.52
CA SER A 59 1.74 -0.74 1.14
C SER A 59 3.03 -0.68 0.33
N CYS A 60 3.97 -1.55 0.68
CA CYS A 60 5.25 -1.71 0.01
C CYS A 60 5.36 -3.11 -0.57
N HIS A 61 5.40 -3.20 -1.89
CA HIS A 61 5.69 -4.42 -2.64
C HIS A 61 7.18 -4.68 -2.58
N MET A 62 7.58 -5.80 -1.97
CA MET A 62 9.00 -6.14 -1.79
C MET A 62 9.60 -6.84 -3.02
N HIS A 63 8.74 -7.31 -3.93
CA HIS A 63 9.14 -7.91 -5.19
C HIS A 63 8.05 -7.74 -6.24
N THR A 64 8.40 -7.20 -7.40
CA THR A 64 7.46 -6.89 -8.49
C THR A 64 7.50 -7.91 -9.65
N SER A 65 8.21 -9.03 -9.50
CA SER A 65 8.37 -10.03 -10.57
C SER A 65 7.05 -10.57 -11.10
N ASP A 66 6.06 -10.71 -10.22
CA ASP A 66 4.77 -11.34 -10.53
C ASP A 66 3.72 -10.30 -10.96
N SER A 67 4.11 -9.03 -11.05
CA SER A 67 3.21 -7.95 -11.45
C SER A 67 3.00 -7.94 -12.95
N ASN A 68 1.75 -7.74 -13.37
CA ASN A 68 1.42 -7.53 -14.77
C ASN A 68 1.96 -6.15 -15.24
N PRO A 69 2.89 -6.09 -16.21
CA PRO A 69 3.45 -4.83 -16.71
C PRO A 69 2.40 -3.94 -17.41
N ASN A 70 1.24 -4.48 -17.79
CA ASN A 70 0.16 -3.74 -18.42
C ASN A 70 -0.80 -3.06 -17.43
N HIS A 71 -0.67 -3.27 -16.12
CA HIS A 71 -1.46 -2.56 -15.10
C HIS A 71 -0.71 -1.33 -14.57
N ALA A 72 -1.37 -0.17 -14.62
CA ALA A 72 -0.81 1.15 -14.34
C ALA A 72 -0.30 1.38 -12.91
N GLU A 73 -0.55 0.46 -11.97
CA GLU A 73 -0.03 0.56 -10.59
C GLU A 73 1.51 0.40 -10.52
N LEU A 74 2.17 0.04 -11.63
CA LEU A 74 3.62 -0.23 -11.68
C LEU A 74 4.46 0.64 -12.62
N THR A 75 3.97 1.78 -13.10
CA THR A 75 4.80 2.71 -13.90
C THR A 75 5.81 3.51 -13.05
N MET A 76 6.42 2.88 -12.04
CA MET A 76 7.43 3.50 -11.18
C MET A 76 8.81 2.88 -11.39
N ALA A 77 9.56 3.55 -12.27
CA ALA A 77 11.01 3.72 -12.31
C ALA A 77 11.97 2.55 -12.63
N SER A 78 11.62 1.25 -12.60
CA SER A 78 12.59 0.20 -13.00
C SER A 78 11.93 -1.13 -13.43
N GLY A 79 12.68 -1.99 -14.11
CA GLY A 79 12.17 -3.22 -14.71
C GLY A 79 11.76 -4.31 -13.70
N PRO A 80 11.17 -5.42 -14.21
CA PRO A 80 10.74 -6.56 -13.41
C PRO A 80 11.86 -7.11 -12.51
N GLY A 81 11.54 -7.40 -11.24
CA GLY A 81 12.45 -8.08 -10.32
C GLY A 81 13.48 -7.22 -9.59
N GLN A 82 13.52 -5.90 -9.82
CA GLN A 82 14.55 -5.02 -9.24
C GLN A 82 14.07 -4.00 -8.19
N ILE A 83 12.76 -3.86 -7.91
CA ILE A 83 12.26 -2.75 -7.07
C ILE A 83 11.44 -3.21 -5.86
N LYS A 84 11.64 -2.48 -4.77
CA LYS A 84 10.69 -2.33 -3.65
C LYS A 84 9.85 -1.09 -3.91
N ALA A 85 8.59 -1.24 -4.30
CA ALA A 85 7.71 -0.12 -4.63
C ALA A 85 6.71 0.11 -3.50
N CYS A 86 6.62 1.35 -3.00
CA CYS A 86 5.67 1.73 -1.97
C CYS A 86 4.66 2.73 -2.50
N HIS A 87 3.40 2.59 -2.10
CA HIS A 87 2.35 3.55 -2.40
C HIS A 87 1.40 3.70 -1.22
N TRP A 88 0.73 4.85 -1.17
CA TRP A 88 -0.36 5.10 -0.24
C TRP A 88 -1.60 4.29 -0.63
N LEU A 89 -2.40 3.92 0.36
CA LEU A 89 -3.76 3.46 0.10
C LEU A 89 -4.65 4.67 -0.09
N PHE A 90 -5.44 4.65 -1.17
CA PHE A 90 -6.39 5.71 -1.45
C PHE A 90 -7.67 5.55 -0.63
N GLU A 91 -8.39 6.66 -0.49
CA GLU A 91 -9.71 6.69 0.15
C GLU A 91 -10.64 5.69 -0.56
N ASN A 92 -11.17 4.72 0.19
CA ASN A 92 -11.96 3.57 -0.28
C ASN A 92 -11.19 2.35 -0.81
N HIS A 93 -9.88 2.22 -0.61
CA HIS A 93 -9.19 0.93 -0.77
C HIS A 93 -9.17 0.18 0.56
N LEU A 94 -9.23 -1.15 0.50
CA LEU A 94 -9.17 -2.00 1.70
C LEU A 94 -7.97 -2.92 1.60
N ILE A 95 -7.28 -3.11 2.72
CA ILE A 95 -6.24 -4.12 2.86
C ILE A 95 -6.59 -5.02 4.04
N TRP A 96 -6.56 -6.32 3.81
CA TRP A 96 -6.76 -7.36 4.81
C TRP A 96 -5.43 -8.01 5.13
N THR A 97 -4.93 -7.76 6.34
CA THR A 97 -3.66 -8.31 6.84
C THR A 97 -3.91 -9.27 8.00
N VAL A 98 -2.88 -10.03 8.36
CA VAL A 98 -2.86 -10.73 9.66
C VAL A 98 -2.82 -9.70 10.79
N ALA A 99 -3.59 -9.93 11.84
CA ALA A 99 -3.60 -9.08 13.03
C ALA A 99 -2.25 -9.13 13.76
N ASP A 100 -1.90 -8.03 14.44
CA ASP A 100 -0.77 -7.93 15.38
C ASP A 100 -1.02 -8.76 16.66
#